data_AF-A0A1R2ASR9-F1
#
_entry.id   AF-A0A1R2ASR9-F1
#
_cell.length_a   1.000
_cell.length_b   1.000
_cell.length_c   1.000
_cell.angle_alpha   90.00
_cell.angle_beta   90.00
_cell.angle_gamma   90.00
#
_symmetry.space_group_name_H-M   'P 1'
#
loop_
_entity.id
_entity.type
_entity.pdbx_description
1 polymer ?
#
loop_
_entity_poly.entity_id
_entity_poly.type
_entity_poly.pdbx_seq_one_letter_code
_entity_poly.pdbx_strand_id
1 'polypeptide(L)'
;MSFTCIISECMLWAESECSCQEKFRFCNYHMLTHHKESVCNTRSLKQELLENLSEIRESKNSILEQLKDDLISTANIMISSILELVHDGVNQIEIRENEVDEWNKVNQDKNLDNIIGSFKFLKFKERSIKSFMKHSRKILGLKQNENELFCEIELLKRQNNELQAEVEKKQKIKQEKLLKDQKDKNKKHDEISIKENETQIENIKFLDENSNLKKQIDAQNIIVQEERKKYNDIVRDIENFKKENELKIKDLENKLKDCLDECIFLKQIRDENKREKKAEKNIKKQAKNEENLIMELKEKIIQEEKEHDKIKINEEYERIKSEDQEKKKQEEEFKNIQNIAKIEDTKEDIKTLNNQTIGIILFLEQLQAMEFDQKKAYISSLKLIGYWTDSFDSNIREILFSNDGKYVFVCIA
;
A
#
# COMPACT_ATOMS: atom_id res chain seq x y z
N MET A 1 11.64 25.13 16.47
CA MET A 1 12.64 25.99 15.81
C MET A 1 11.99 26.61 14.57
N SER A 2 12.02 27.92 14.38
CA SER A 2 11.52 28.55 13.16
C SER A 2 12.54 28.42 12.03
N PHE A 3 12.05 28.08 10.83
CA PHE A 3 12.83 28.04 9.58
C PHE A 3 12.63 29.32 8.76
N THR A 4 12.16 30.39 9.37
CA THR A 4 11.96 31.69 8.73
C THR A 4 13.24 32.50 8.83
N CYS A 5 13.53 33.29 7.79
CA CYS A 5 14.60 34.28 7.85
C CYS A 5 14.35 35.26 9.02
N ILE A 6 15.42 35.66 9.72
CA ILE A 6 15.30 36.53 10.91
C ILE A 6 14.89 37.97 10.57
N ILE A 7 15.07 38.39 9.33
CA ILE A 7 14.66 39.71 8.87
C ILE A 7 13.14 39.78 8.82
N SER A 8 12.56 40.71 9.57
CA SER A 8 11.12 40.84 9.87
C SER A 8 10.21 41.00 8.65
N GLU A 9 10.74 41.35 7.48
CA GLU A 9 10.00 41.50 6.21
C GLU A 9 10.30 40.37 5.21
N CYS A 10 11.16 39.42 5.58
CA CYS A 10 11.55 38.33 4.70
C CYS A 10 10.69 37.09 4.92
N MET A 11 9.77 36.83 3.99
CA MET A 11 8.94 35.63 3.98
C MET A 11 9.65 34.36 3.46
N LEU A 12 10.95 34.46 3.14
CA LEU A 12 11.72 33.33 2.63
C LEU A 12 12.22 32.44 3.77
N TRP A 13 12.37 31.16 3.45
CA TRP A 13 12.91 30.17 4.37
C TRP A 13 14.39 30.43 4.60
N ALA A 14 14.83 30.25 5.84
CA ALA A 14 16.24 30.27 6.18
C ALA A 14 16.91 28.99 5.65
N GLU A 15 17.89 29.16 4.78
CA GLU A 15 18.64 28.06 4.19
C GLU A 15 19.97 27.81 4.94
N SER A 16 20.45 28.84 5.65
CA SER A 16 21.73 28.83 6.35
C SER A 16 21.62 29.46 7.73
N GLU A 17 22.39 28.93 8.68
CA GLU A 17 22.64 29.50 10.00
C GLU A 17 24.09 30.02 10.05
N CYS A 18 24.30 31.23 10.54
CA CYS A 18 25.63 31.82 10.64
C CYS A 18 26.36 31.41 11.92
N SER A 19 27.69 31.46 11.91
CA SER A 19 28.53 31.16 13.07
C SER A 19 28.72 32.33 14.03
N CYS A 20 27.99 33.44 13.86
CA CYS A 20 28.04 34.57 14.79
C CYS A 20 27.49 34.15 16.17
N GLN A 21 27.83 34.90 17.22
CA GLN A 21 27.44 34.56 18.60
C GLN A 21 25.91 34.40 18.76
N GLU A 22 25.14 35.16 17.99
CA GLU A 22 23.67 35.14 18.00
C GLU A 22 23.05 34.06 17.10
N LYS A 23 23.87 33.33 16.31
CA LYS A 23 23.46 32.22 15.42
C LYS A 23 22.25 32.56 14.54
N PHE A 24 22.36 33.67 13.81
CA PHE A 24 21.29 34.14 12.95
C PHE A 24 20.99 33.19 11.80
N ARG A 25 19.71 33.17 11.40
CA ARG A 25 19.20 32.33 10.32
C ARG A 25 18.72 33.20 9.17
N PHE A 26 19.26 32.97 7.98
CA PHE A 26 18.99 33.79 6.82
C PHE A 26 18.61 32.95 5.61
N CYS A 27 17.77 33.52 4.73
CA CYS A 27 17.64 33.03 3.36
C CYS A 27 18.94 33.32 2.59
N ASN A 28 19.16 32.67 1.44
CA ASN A 28 20.39 32.85 0.67
C ASN A 28 20.70 34.32 0.34
N TYR A 29 19.66 35.09 0.00
CA TYR A 29 19.82 36.52 -0.30
C TYR A 29 20.35 37.32 0.89
N HIS A 30 19.70 37.19 2.05
CA HIS A 30 20.12 37.93 3.24
C HIS A 30 21.43 37.41 3.84
N MET A 31 21.76 36.14 3.60
CA MET A 31 23.07 35.60 3.99
C MET A 31 24.20 36.26 3.18
N LEU A 32 24.00 36.49 1.88
CA LEU A 32 24.97 37.22 1.05
C LEU A 32 25.16 38.66 1.52
N THR A 33 24.09 39.33 1.96
CA THR A 33 24.19 40.67 2.56
C THR A 33 24.95 40.62 3.89
N HIS A 34 24.63 39.66 4.75
CA HIS A 34 25.32 39.48 6.03
C HIS A 34 26.82 39.20 5.86
N HIS A 35 27.21 38.47 4.82
CA HIS A 35 28.63 38.21 4.50
C HIS A 35 29.39 39.44 4.02
N LYS A 36 28.71 40.43 3.45
CA LYS A 36 29.36 41.70 3.09
C LYS A 36 29.74 42.51 4.33
N GLU A 37 28.97 42.36 5.40
CA GLU A 37 29.13 43.10 6.66
C GLU A 37 29.95 42.33 7.69
N SER A 38 29.98 41.00 7.61
CA SER A 38 30.63 40.12 8.57
C SER A 38 31.32 38.92 7.92
N VAL A 39 32.53 38.61 8.36
CA VAL A 39 33.24 37.38 7.97
C VAL A 39 32.81 36.29 8.95
N CYS A 40 31.72 35.61 8.64
CA CYS A 40 31.23 34.46 9.40
C CYS A 40 31.20 33.19 8.54
N ASN A 41 31.31 32.03 9.20
CA ASN A 41 31.08 30.75 8.55
C ASN A 41 29.58 30.46 8.48
N THR A 42 29.16 29.69 7.48
CA THR A 42 27.76 29.28 7.33
C THR A 42 27.61 27.79 7.51
N ARG A 43 26.51 27.41 8.15
CA ARG A 43 26.06 26.03 8.24
C ARG A 43 24.77 25.91 7.44
N SER A 44 24.74 24.98 6.48
CA SER A 44 23.53 24.73 5.69
C SER A 44 22.48 24.00 6.53
N LEU A 45 21.35 24.66 6.78
CA LEU A 45 20.21 24.05 7.48
C LEU A 45 19.54 22.99 6.60
N LYS A 46 19.62 23.13 5.28
CA LYS A 46 19.08 22.15 4.33
C LYS A 46 19.83 20.82 4.40
N GLN A 47 21.17 20.87 4.48
CA GLN A 47 21.99 19.67 4.60
C GLN A 47 21.75 18.97 5.94
N GLU A 48 21.73 19.73 7.05
CA GLU A 48 21.43 19.19 8.38
C GLU A 48 20.02 18.57 8.45
N LEU A 49 19.01 19.18 7.80
CA LEU A 49 17.68 18.59 7.72
C LEU A 49 17.69 17.26 6.95
N LEU A 50 18.45 17.16 5.84
CA LEU A 50 18.56 15.93 5.06
C LEU A 50 19.28 14.82 5.83
N GLU A 51 20.37 15.15 6.53
CA GLU A 51 21.10 14.23 7.40
C GLU A 51 20.17 13.71 8.52
N ASN A 52 19.49 14.60 9.24
CA ASN A 52 18.51 14.21 10.27
C ASN A 52 17.37 13.35 9.70
N LEU A 53 16.85 13.68 8.51
CA LEU A 53 15.82 12.86 7.85
C LEU A 53 16.34 11.49 7.42
N SER A 54 17.61 11.39 7.02
CA SER A 54 18.25 10.12 6.73
C SER A 54 18.44 9.27 7.98
N GLU A 55 18.88 9.86 9.09
CA GLU A 55 19.00 9.18 10.40
C GLU A 55 17.63 8.71 10.92
N ILE A 56 16.58 9.54 10.77
CA ILE A 56 15.21 9.14 11.12
C ILE A 56 14.74 7.97 10.24
N ARG A 57 15.10 7.98 8.95
CA ARG A 57 14.74 6.88 8.03
C ARG A 57 15.50 5.60 8.39
N GLU A 58 16.78 5.70 8.70
CA GLU A 58 17.62 4.56 9.11
C GLU A 58 17.16 3.99 10.46
N SER A 59 16.93 4.83 11.47
CA SER A 59 16.40 4.38 12.77
C SER A 59 15.01 3.75 12.62
N LYS A 60 14.12 4.32 11.80
CA LYS A 60 12.82 3.70 11.50
C LYS A 60 12.98 2.32 10.86
N ASN A 61 13.86 2.18 9.87
CA ASN A 61 14.11 0.89 9.23
C ASN A 61 14.71 -0.12 10.21
N SER A 62 15.62 0.31 11.08
CA SER A 62 16.20 -0.51 12.13
C SER A 62 15.15 -1.01 13.13
N ILE A 63 14.24 -0.13 13.57
CA ILE A 63 13.13 -0.51 14.47
C ILE A 63 12.19 -1.49 13.78
N LEU A 64 11.90 -1.28 12.49
CA LEU A 64 11.04 -2.18 11.72
C LEU A 64 11.67 -3.57 11.53
N GLU A 65 12.96 -3.65 11.24
CA GLU A 65 13.67 -4.95 11.15
C GLU A 65 13.73 -5.63 12.52
N GLN A 66 13.99 -4.89 13.60
CA GLN A 66 13.97 -5.45 14.96
C GLN A 66 12.58 -6.01 15.33
N LEU A 67 11.50 -5.26 15.05
CA LEU A 67 10.13 -5.74 15.28
C LEU A 67 9.80 -6.98 14.45
N LYS A 68 10.30 -7.04 13.21
CA LYS A 68 10.13 -8.20 12.33
C LYS A 68 10.89 -9.42 12.88
N ASP A 69 12.12 -9.24 13.35
CA ASP A 69 12.90 -10.30 13.98
C ASP A 69 12.26 -10.79 15.28
N ASP A 70 11.74 -9.89 16.12
CA ASP A 70 11.02 -10.22 17.35
C ASP A 70 9.73 -11.02 17.07
N LEU A 71 8.97 -10.63 16.04
CA LEU A 71 7.78 -11.36 15.60
C LEU A 71 8.13 -12.75 15.07
N ILE A 72 9.19 -12.87 14.26
CA ILE A 72 9.67 -14.16 13.75
C ILE A 72 10.14 -15.05 14.91
N SER A 73 10.92 -14.50 15.84
CA SER A 73 11.39 -15.19 17.04
C SER A 73 10.23 -15.70 17.89
N THR A 74 9.24 -14.85 18.17
CA THR A 74 8.04 -15.23 18.91
C THR A 74 7.26 -16.34 18.21
N ALA A 75 7.09 -16.24 16.88
CA ALA A 75 6.41 -17.26 16.10
C ALA A 75 7.17 -18.60 16.15
N ASN A 76 8.49 -18.58 16.06
CA ASN A 76 9.32 -19.78 16.15
C ASN A 76 9.21 -20.45 17.53
N ILE A 77 9.20 -19.67 18.62
CA ILE A 77 8.99 -20.18 19.98
C ILE A 77 7.62 -20.86 20.08
N MET A 78 6.55 -20.20 19.58
CA MET A 78 5.20 -20.77 19.59
C MET A 78 5.12 -22.07 18.77
N ILE A 79 5.72 -22.11 17.58
CA ILE A 79 5.78 -23.31 16.73
C ILE A 79 6.50 -24.45 17.48
N SER A 80 7.61 -24.14 18.14
CA SER A 80 8.42 -25.13 18.88
C SER A 80 7.62 -25.71 20.04
N SER A 81 6.94 -24.88 20.83
CA SER A 81 6.07 -25.34 21.92
C SER A 81 4.89 -26.17 21.42
N ILE A 82 4.28 -25.81 20.28
CA ILE A 82 3.21 -26.62 19.69
C ILE A 82 3.75 -27.99 19.25
N LEU A 83 4.92 -28.02 18.62
CA LEU A 83 5.56 -29.26 18.18
C LEU A 83 5.90 -30.18 19.36
N GLU A 84 6.43 -29.64 20.46
CA GLU A 84 6.68 -30.39 21.69
C GLU A 84 5.39 -31.00 22.24
N LEU A 85 4.31 -30.22 22.36
CA LEU A 85 3.02 -30.72 22.83
C LEU A 85 2.43 -31.82 21.92
N VAL A 86 2.60 -31.67 20.59
CA VAL A 86 2.18 -32.69 19.63
C VAL A 86 2.99 -33.97 19.79
N HIS A 87 4.31 -33.84 19.93
CA HIS A 87 5.21 -34.99 20.14
C HIS A 87 4.90 -35.73 21.44
N ASP A 88 4.69 -35.00 22.54
CA ASP A 88 4.28 -35.58 23.82
C ASP A 88 2.91 -36.27 23.72
N GLY A 89 1.97 -35.67 22.99
CA GLY A 89 0.67 -36.27 22.71
C GLY A 89 0.78 -37.58 21.92
N VAL A 90 1.63 -37.62 20.88
CA VAL A 90 1.90 -38.84 20.10
C VAL A 90 2.53 -39.92 20.98
N ASN A 91 3.53 -39.57 21.80
CA ASN A 91 4.16 -40.51 22.72
C ASN A 91 3.15 -41.10 23.72
N GLN A 92 2.23 -40.29 24.24
CA GLN A 92 1.18 -40.79 25.12
C GLN A 92 0.24 -41.77 24.41
N ILE A 93 -0.12 -41.49 23.14
CA ILE A 93 -0.93 -42.41 22.34
C ILE A 93 -0.20 -43.73 22.14
N GLU A 94 1.09 -43.70 21.79
CA GLU A 94 1.90 -44.91 21.60
C GLU A 94 2.04 -45.72 22.90
N ILE A 95 2.24 -45.07 24.05
CA ILE A 95 2.23 -45.75 25.35
C ILE A 95 0.88 -46.43 25.60
N ARG A 96 -0.24 -45.74 25.34
CA ARG A 96 -1.59 -46.30 25.51
C ARG A 96 -1.87 -47.46 24.55
N GLU A 97 -1.40 -47.37 23.32
CA GLU A 97 -1.49 -48.45 22.34
C GLU A 97 -0.76 -49.71 22.84
N ASN A 98 0.46 -49.54 23.35
CA ASN A 98 1.23 -50.63 23.95
C ASN A 98 0.54 -51.25 25.18
N GLU A 99 -0.04 -50.42 26.07
CA GLU A 99 -0.82 -50.90 27.22
C GLU A 99 -2.04 -51.73 26.77
N VAL A 100 -2.75 -51.29 25.74
CA VAL A 100 -3.90 -52.01 25.17
C VAL A 100 -3.46 -53.33 24.55
N ASP A 101 -2.35 -53.35 23.82
CA ASP A 101 -1.77 -54.55 23.23
C ASP A 101 -1.33 -55.57 24.29
N GLU A 102 -0.71 -55.10 25.37
CA GLU A 102 -0.32 -55.95 26.50
C GLU A 102 -1.55 -56.51 27.22
N TRP A 103 -2.57 -55.67 27.46
CA TRP A 103 -3.83 -56.12 28.02
C TRP A 103 -4.53 -57.17 27.14
N ASN A 104 -4.51 -56.98 25.82
CA ASN A 104 -5.05 -57.94 24.86
C ASN A 104 -4.31 -59.29 24.92
N LYS A 105 -2.98 -59.29 25.01
CA LYS A 105 -2.17 -60.51 25.18
C LYS A 105 -2.52 -61.23 26.48
N VAL A 106 -2.53 -60.52 27.61
CA VAL A 106 -2.86 -61.09 28.93
C VAL A 106 -4.29 -61.67 28.95
N ASN A 107 -5.25 -61.04 28.29
CA ASN A 107 -6.62 -61.55 28.23
C ASN A 107 -6.78 -62.75 27.29
N GLN A 108 -6.03 -62.81 26.19
CA GLN A 108 -6.00 -64.01 25.34
C GLN A 108 -5.45 -65.20 26.11
N ASP A 109 -4.37 -65.01 26.88
CA ASP A 109 -3.76 -66.06 27.70
C ASP A 109 -4.71 -66.55 28.80
N LYS A 110 -5.36 -65.63 29.53
CA LYS A 110 -6.36 -66.01 30.55
C LYS A 110 -7.55 -66.78 29.99
N ASN A 111 -8.01 -66.41 28.78
CA ASN A 111 -9.09 -67.15 28.12
C ASN A 111 -8.63 -68.53 27.65
N LEU A 112 -7.41 -68.65 27.11
CA LEU A 112 -6.81 -69.93 26.75
C LEU A 112 -6.65 -70.85 27.97
N ASP A 113 -6.15 -70.33 29.09
CA ASP A 113 -5.99 -71.10 30.32
C ASP A 113 -7.33 -71.56 30.90
N ASN A 114 -8.38 -70.72 30.85
CA ASN A 114 -9.72 -71.11 31.26
C ASN A 114 -10.31 -72.21 30.35
N ILE A 115 -10.11 -72.11 29.04
CA ILE A 115 -10.57 -73.12 28.07
C ILE A 115 -9.80 -74.44 28.30
N ILE A 116 -8.47 -74.38 28.43
CA ILE A 116 -7.62 -75.55 28.68
C ILE A 116 -7.95 -76.19 30.04
N GLY A 117 -8.19 -75.39 31.08
CA GLY A 117 -8.64 -75.85 32.39
C GLY A 117 -9.97 -76.60 32.32
N SER A 118 -10.94 -76.03 31.59
CA SER A 118 -12.23 -76.67 31.33
C SER A 118 -12.10 -77.98 30.56
N PHE A 119 -11.23 -78.05 29.54
CA PHE A 119 -10.95 -79.28 28.80
C PHE A 119 -10.24 -80.34 29.66
N LYS A 120 -9.30 -79.96 30.52
CA LYS A 120 -8.64 -80.88 31.47
C LYS A 120 -9.66 -81.46 32.47
N PHE A 121 -10.57 -80.62 32.98
CA PHE A 121 -11.65 -81.06 33.87
C PHE A 121 -12.59 -82.05 33.18
N LEU A 122 -13.00 -81.77 31.94
CA LEU A 122 -13.82 -82.69 31.14
C LEU A 122 -13.13 -84.04 30.91
N LYS A 123 -11.84 -84.03 30.57
CA LYS A 123 -11.03 -85.26 30.40
C LYS A 123 -10.91 -86.05 31.70
N PHE A 124 -10.82 -85.37 32.86
CA PHE A 124 -10.81 -86.03 34.17
C PHE A 124 -12.18 -86.65 34.49
N LYS A 125 -13.28 -85.94 34.21
CA LYS A 125 -14.64 -86.50 34.33
C LYS A 125 -14.87 -87.68 33.40
N GLU A 126 -14.38 -87.64 32.17
CA GLU A 126 -14.51 -88.75 31.22
C GLU A 126 -13.78 -90.01 31.73
N ARG A 127 -12.58 -89.86 32.30
CA ARG A 127 -11.85 -90.96 32.95
C ARG A 127 -12.58 -91.50 34.18
N SER A 128 -13.15 -90.61 34.99
CA SER A 128 -13.97 -90.98 36.15
C SER A 128 -15.22 -91.75 35.72
N ILE A 129 -15.93 -91.29 34.69
CA ILE A 129 -17.10 -91.97 34.11
C ILE A 129 -16.70 -93.32 33.51
N LYS A 130 -15.58 -93.42 32.79
CA LYS A 130 -15.08 -94.70 32.26
C LYS A 130 -14.74 -95.69 33.38
N SER A 131 -14.09 -95.21 34.45
CA SER A 131 -13.78 -96.03 35.62
C SER A 131 -15.05 -96.46 36.36
N PHE A 132 -15.98 -95.52 36.57
CA PHE A 132 -17.29 -95.78 37.13
C PHE A 132 -18.07 -96.80 36.29
N MET A 133 -18.21 -96.60 34.99
CA MET A 133 -18.87 -97.53 34.07
C MET A 133 -18.22 -98.92 34.07
N LYS A 134 -16.88 -99.00 34.14
CA LYS A 134 -16.16 -100.28 34.28
C LYS A 134 -16.47 -100.94 35.62
N HIS A 135 -16.54 -100.17 36.69
CA HIS A 135 -16.88 -100.64 38.03
C HIS A 135 -18.36 -101.07 38.11
N SER A 136 -19.29 -100.30 37.55
CA SER A 136 -20.72 -100.62 37.44
C SER A 136 -20.95 -101.87 36.61
N ARG A 137 -20.27 -102.05 35.47
CA ARG A 137 -20.33 -103.32 34.71
C ARG A 137 -19.82 -104.50 35.51
N LYS A 138 -18.79 -104.29 36.35
CA LYS A 138 -18.23 -105.33 37.23
C LYS A 138 -19.18 -105.67 38.39
N ILE A 139 -19.83 -104.67 39.00
CA ILE A 139 -20.84 -104.86 40.06
C ILE A 139 -22.09 -105.52 39.51
N LEU A 140 -22.57 -105.07 38.35
CA LEU A 140 -23.77 -105.58 37.70
C LEU A 140 -23.55 -106.93 37.00
N GLY A 141 -22.34 -107.49 37.05
CA GLY A 141 -22.05 -108.81 36.49
C GLY A 141 -22.34 -108.93 34.99
N LEU A 142 -22.37 -107.82 34.25
CA LEU A 142 -22.72 -107.79 32.83
C LEU A 142 -21.56 -108.31 31.97
N LYS A 143 -21.31 -109.62 32.05
CA LYS A 143 -20.70 -110.39 30.97
C LYS A 143 -21.84 -110.90 30.10
N GLN A 144 -21.87 -110.47 28.85
CA GLN A 144 -22.83 -110.94 27.85
C GLN A 144 -22.67 -112.46 27.67
N ASN A 145 -23.73 -113.21 27.98
CA ASN A 145 -24.11 -114.48 27.35
C ASN A 145 -25.52 -114.86 27.85
N GLU A 146 -26.53 -114.55 27.03
CA GLU A 146 -27.96 -114.65 27.38
C GLU A 146 -28.50 -116.08 27.55
N ASN A 147 -27.72 -117.13 27.20
CA ASN A 147 -28.22 -118.51 27.20
C ASN A 147 -27.86 -119.31 28.46
N GLU A 148 -27.01 -118.82 29.35
CA GLU A 148 -26.64 -119.52 30.60
C GLU A 148 -27.53 -119.12 31.80
N LEU A 149 -28.16 -117.94 31.74
CA LEU A 149 -28.98 -117.35 32.81
C LEU A 149 -30.31 -118.07 33.07
N PHE A 150 -30.82 -118.87 32.12
CA PHE A 150 -32.08 -119.58 32.31
C PHE A 150 -31.91 -120.86 33.14
N CYS A 151 -30.77 -121.55 33.00
CA CYS A 151 -30.47 -122.77 33.77
C CYS A 151 -30.04 -122.48 35.22
N GLU A 152 -29.41 -121.33 35.46
CA GLU A 152 -28.91 -120.96 36.79
C GLU A 152 -30.02 -120.47 37.73
N ILE A 153 -31.08 -119.85 37.19
CA ILE A 153 -32.26 -119.40 37.96
C ILE A 153 -33.10 -120.58 38.49
N GLU A 154 -33.18 -121.70 37.75
CA GLU A 154 -33.87 -122.91 38.21
C GLU A 154 -33.10 -123.66 39.30
N LEU A 155 -31.77 -123.63 39.25
CA LEU A 155 -30.89 -124.26 40.22
C LEU A 155 -30.84 -123.47 41.54
N LEU A 156 -30.83 -122.13 41.47
CA LEU A 156 -30.87 -121.24 42.63
C LEU A 156 -32.21 -121.27 43.38
N LYS A 157 -33.33 -121.54 42.71
CA LYS A 157 -34.64 -121.76 43.38
C LYS A 157 -34.65 -123.01 44.26
N ARG A 158 -33.91 -124.07 43.90
CA ARG A 158 -33.78 -125.29 44.73
C ARG A 158 -32.87 -125.06 45.95
N GLN A 159 -31.77 -124.34 45.77
CA GLN A 159 -30.83 -124.04 46.87
C GLN A 159 -31.41 -123.05 47.89
N ASN A 160 -32.31 -122.15 47.50
CA ASN A 160 -32.91 -121.18 48.42
C ASN A 160 -33.85 -121.83 49.45
N ASN A 161 -34.52 -122.93 49.10
CA ASN A 161 -35.35 -123.70 50.03
C ASN A 161 -34.51 -124.49 51.06
N GLU A 162 -33.29 -124.90 50.69
CA GLU A 162 -32.33 -125.55 51.61
C GLU A 162 -31.64 -124.54 52.54
N LEU A 163 -31.36 -123.32 52.06
CA LEU A 163 -30.78 -122.24 52.86
C LEU A 163 -31.72 -121.69 53.94
N GLN A 164 -33.04 -121.78 53.74
CA GLN A 164 -34.03 -121.32 54.72
C GLN A 164 -34.03 -122.18 56.00
N ALA A 165 -33.65 -123.46 55.91
CA ALA A 165 -33.42 -124.36 57.05
C ALA A 165 -32.04 -124.15 57.71
N GLU A 166 -31.08 -123.52 57.02
CA GLU A 166 -29.74 -123.23 57.52
C GLU A 166 -29.64 -121.88 58.27
N VAL A 167 -30.58 -120.96 57.99
CA VAL A 167 -30.68 -119.63 58.64
C VAL A 167 -31.08 -119.75 60.13
N GLU A 168 -31.89 -120.74 60.50
CA GLU A 168 -32.23 -121.02 61.91
C GLU A 168 -31.03 -121.54 62.72
N LYS A 169 -30.06 -122.20 62.07
CA LYS A 169 -28.79 -122.61 62.70
C LYS A 169 -27.77 -121.46 62.83
N LYS A 170 -27.80 -120.46 61.94
CA LYS A 170 -26.82 -119.34 61.92
C LYS A 170 -27.16 -118.18 62.87
N GLN A 171 -28.35 -118.13 63.46
CA GLN A 171 -28.65 -117.18 64.56
C GLN A 171 -27.82 -117.42 65.83
N LYS A 172 -27.31 -118.65 66.05
CA LYS A 172 -26.38 -118.96 67.17
C LYS A 172 -24.94 -118.47 66.96
N ILE A 173 -24.53 -118.17 65.72
CA ILE A 173 -23.17 -117.72 65.38
C ILE A 173 -23.03 -116.18 65.49
N LYS A 174 -24.15 -115.46 65.58
CA LYS A 174 -24.19 -113.98 65.58
C LYS A 174 -23.63 -113.33 66.85
N GLN A 175 -23.45 -114.09 67.93
CA GLN A 175 -22.81 -113.61 69.17
C GLN A 175 -21.27 -113.50 69.05
N GLU A 176 -20.62 -114.22 68.15
CA GLU A 176 -19.15 -114.15 67.96
C GLU A 176 -18.70 -112.97 67.07
N LYS A 177 -19.61 -112.34 66.31
CA LYS A 177 -19.27 -111.18 65.44
C LYS A 177 -19.12 -109.87 66.20
N LEU A 178 -19.63 -109.77 67.43
CA LEU A 178 -19.55 -108.55 68.26
C LEU A 178 -18.13 -108.22 68.75
N LEU A 179 -17.19 -109.18 68.67
CA LEU A 179 -15.79 -108.97 69.08
C LEU A 179 -14.87 -108.42 67.97
N LYS A 180 -15.32 -108.36 66.71
CA LYS A 180 -14.49 -107.86 65.58
C LYS A 180 -14.68 -106.38 65.28
N ASP A 181 -15.83 -105.81 65.63
CA ASP A 181 -16.18 -104.39 65.34
C ASP A 181 -15.46 -103.37 66.24
N GLN A 182 -14.70 -103.82 67.26
CA GLN A 182 -13.87 -102.94 68.09
C GLN A 182 -12.47 -102.67 67.51
N LYS A 183 -12.00 -103.41 66.50
CA LYS A 183 -10.66 -103.19 65.92
C LYS A 183 -10.61 -102.18 64.77
N ASP A 184 -11.74 -101.84 64.13
CA ASP A 184 -11.77 -100.88 63.01
C ASP A 184 -12.07 -99.43 63.42
N LYS A 185 -12.46 -99.16 64.68
CA LYS A 185 -12.68 -97.79 65.18
C LYS A 185 -11.38 -97.04 65.49
N ASN A 186 -10.28 -97.74 65.78
CA ASN A 186 -9.00 -97.10 66.10
C ASN A 186 -8.17 -96.71 64.86
N LYS A 187 -8.52 -97.18 63.65
CA LYS A 187 -7.79 -96.82 62.42
C LYS A 187 -8.34 -95.57 61.70
N LYS A 188 -9.58 -95.17 61.99
CA LYS A 188 -10.21 -93.96 61.42
C LYS A 188 -9.98 -92.69 62.27
N HIS A 189 -9.61 -92.84 63.53
CA HIS A 189 -9.38 -91.69 64.42
C HIS A 189 -8.05 -90.97 64.12
N ASP A 190 -7.04 -91.70 63.64
CA ASP A 190 -5.74 -91.12 63.27
C ASP A 190 -5.76 -90.40 61.90
N GLU A 191 -6.58 -90.86 60.94
CA GLU A 191 -6.76 -90.17 59.64
C GLU A 191 -7.57 -88.86 59.73
N ILE A 192 -8.46 -88.72 60.72
CA ILE A 192 -9.24 -87.49 60.94
C ILE A 192 -8.39 -86.43 61.62
N SER A 193 -7.54 -86.82 62.59
CA SER A 193 -6.65 -85.88 63.29
C SER A 193 -5.54 -85.30 62.39
N ILE A 194 -5.05 -86.07 61.41
CA ILE A 194 -4.09 -85.56 60.41
C ILE A 194 -4.75 -84.54 59.47
N LYS A 195 -5.99 -84.80 59.00
CA LYS A 195 -6.72 -83.88 58.12
C LYS A 195 -7.16 -82.59 58.82
N GLU A 196 -7.55 -82.66 60.10
CA GLU A 196 -7.90 -81.46 60.88
C GLU A 196 -6.67 -80.56 61.08
N ASN A 197 -5.49 -81.12 61.34
CA ASN A 197 -4.25 -80.34 61.43
C ASN A 197 -3.81 -79.74 60.08
N GLU A 198 -3.96 -80.47 58.96
CA GLU A 198 -3.70 -79.93 57.62
C GLU A 198 -4.62 -78.75 57.28
N THR A 199 -5.93 -78.85 57.59
CA THR A 199 -6.88 -77.75 57.38
C THR A 199 -6.66 -76.55 58.29
N GLN A 200 -6.17 -76.74 59.52
CA GLN A 200 -5.79 -75.63 60.40
C GLN A 200 -4.54 -74.89 59.90
N ILE A 201 -3.54 -75.61 59.37
CA ILE A 201 -2.33 -75.02 58.80
C ILE A 201 -2.66 -74.24 57.51
N GLU A 202 -3.56 -74.75 56.66
CA GLU A 202 -4.05 -74.02 55.48
C GLU A 202 -4.82 -72.75 55.86
N ASN A 203 -5.69 -72.81 56.88
CA ASN A 203 -6.42 -71.62 57.35
C ASN A 203 -5.49 -70.54 57.93
N ILE A 204 -4.42 -70.93 58.64
CA ILE A 204 -3.42 -69.98 59.15
C ILE A 204 -2.67 -69.31 57.97
N LYS A 205 -2.24 -70.09 56.96
CA LYS A 205 -1.61 -69.54 55.75
C LYS A 205 -2.55 -68.58 55.00
N PHE A 206 -3.83 -68.94 54.87
CA PHE A 206 -4.83 -68.10 54.21
C PHE A 206 -5.08 -66.78 54.96
N LEU A 207 -5.08 -66.79 56.29
CA LEU A 207 -5.20 -65.59 57.12
C LEU A 207 -3.97 -64.68 57.00
N ASP A 208 -2.76 -65.25 56.98
CA ASP A 208 -1.52 -64.50 56.79
C ASP A 208 -1.46 -63.84 55.40
N GLU A 209 -1.83 -64.57 54.34
CA GLU A 209 -1.94 -64.05 52.97
C GLU A 209 -2.96 -62.91 52.88
N ASN A 210 -4.13 -63.06 53.52
CA ASN A 210 -5.14 -61.99 53.58
C ASN A 210 -4.64 -60.75 54.33
N SER A 211 -3.87 -60.94 55.40
CA SER A 211 -3.30 -59.81 56.16
C SER A 211 -2.27 -59.04 55.33
N ASN A 212 -1.46 -59.74 54.52
CA ASN A 212 -0.49 -59.13 53.63
C ASN A 212 -1.16 -58.42 52.45
N LEU A 213 -2.19 -59.01 51.86
CA LEU A 213 -3.02 -58.37 50.83
C LEU A 213 -3.64 -57.06 51.35
N LYS A 214 -4.16 -57.08 52.58
CA LYS A 214 -4.74 -55.87 53.19
C LYS A 214 -3.72 -54.76 53.39
N LYS A 215 -2.50 -55.09 53.87
CA LYS A 215 -1.40 -54.12 53.99
C LYS A 215 -0.97 -53.54 52.63
N GLN A 216 -0.96 -54.37 51.57
CA GLN A 216 -0.66 -53.89 50.22
C GLN A 216 -1.74 -52.95 49.69
N ILE A 217 -3.02 -53.26 49.91
CA ILE A 217 -4.15 -52.40 49.53
C ILE A 217 -4.09 -51.06 50.27
N ASP A 218 -3.81 -51.08 51.57
CA ASP A 218 -3.69 -49.85 52.36
C ASP A 218 -2.51 -48.98 51.89
N ALA A 219 -1.36 -49.60 51.56
CA ALA A 219 -0.22 -48.90 50.98
C ALA A 219 -0.53 -48.29 49.59
N GLN A 220 -1.23 -49.03 48.71
CA GLN A 220 -1.67 -48.51 47.41
C GLN A 220 -2.66 -47.35 47.57
N ASN A 221 -3.58 -47.42 48.52
CA ASN A 221 -4.54 -46.34 48.76
C ASN A 221 -3.86 -45.03 49.19
N ILE A 222 -2.78 -45.11 49.95
CA ILE A 222 -1.97 -43.93 50.32
C ILE A 222 -1.33 -43.31 49.08
N ILE A 223 -0.71 -44.12 48.21
CA ILE A 223 -0.10 -43.66 46.95
C ILE A 223 -1.15 -42.98 46.07
N VAL A 224 -2.32 -43.60 45.88
CA VAL A 224 -3.42 -43.02 45.08
C VAL A 224 -3.90 -41.69 45.67
N GLN A 225 -3.96 -41.55 46.99
CA GLN A 225 -4.32 -40.27 47.62
C GLN A 225 -3.28 -39.18 47.38
N GLU A 226 -1.98 -39.51 47.40
CA GLU A 226 -0.91 -38.57 47.11
C GLU A 226 -0.91 -38.14 45.63
N GLU A 227 -1.08 -39.08 44.71
CA GLU A 227 -1.22 -38.79 43.28
C GLU A 227 -2.44 -37.92 43.00
N ARG A 228 -3.57 -38.18 43.67
CA ARG A 228 -4.77 -37.36 43.55
C ARG A 228 -4.55 -35.93 44.04
N LYS A 229 -3.75 -35.72 45.09
CA LYS A 229 -3.37 -34.37 45.54
C LYS A 229 -2.51 -33.67 44.49
N LYS A 230 -1.47 -34.33 43.98
CA LYS A 230 -0.62 -33.78 42.91
C LYS A 230 -1.43 -33.41 41.66
N TYR A 231 -2.36 -34.27 41.25
CA TYR A 231 -3.24 -33.99 40.12
C TYR A 231 -4.12 -32.76 40.38
N ASN A 232 -4.73 -32.65 41.55
CA ASN A 232 -5.54 -31.48 41.91
C ASN A 232 -4.70 -30.19 41.96
N ASP A 233 -3.44 -30.26 42.37
CA ASP A 233 -2.52 -29.13 42.36
C ASP A 233 -2.22 -28.68 40.93
N ILE A 234 -1.91 -29.62 40.03
CA ILE A 234 -1.71 -29.35 38.60
C ILE A 234 -2.96 -28.75 37.96
N VAL A 235 -4.15 -29.29 38.25
CA VAL A 235 -5.43 -28.74 37.73
C VAL A 235 -5.62 -27.29 38.15
N ARG A 236 -5.34 -26.98 39.42
CA ARG A 236 -5.41 -25.61 39.95
C ARG A 236 -4.40 -24.67 39.29
N ASP A 237 -3.18 -25.15 39.02
CA ASP A 237 -2.18 -24.37 38.30
C ASP A 237 -2.61 -24.10 36.86
N ILE A 238 -3.16 -25.10 36.16
CA ILE A 238 -3.74 -24.94 34.81
C ILE A 238 -4.87 -23.91 34.82
N GLU A 239 -5.77 -23.94 35.80
CA GLU A 239 -6.84 -22.94 35.93
C GLU A 239 -6.31 -21.52 36.17
N ASN A 240 -5.24 -21.38 36.95
CA ASN A 240 -4.59 -20.09 37.18
C ASN A 240 -3.92 -19.58 35.90
N PHE A 241 -3.18 -20.43 35.18
CA PHE A 241 -2.60 -20.09 33.88
C PHE A 241 -3.67 -19.69 32.86
N LYS A 242 -4.82 -20.38 32.86
CA LYS A 242 -5.96 -20.02 32.00
C LYS A 242 -6.47 -18.60 32.30
N LYS A 243 -6.66 -18.25 33.57
CA LYS A 243 -7.09 -16.90 33.97
C LYS A 243 -6.07 -15.83 33.61
N GLU A 244 -4.78 -16.10 33.80
CA GLU A 244 -3.71 -15.18 33.44
C GLU A 244 -3.64 -14.95 31.92
N ASN A 245 -3.80 -16.01 31.13
CA ASN A 245 -3.86 -15.91 29.67
C ASN A 245 -5.11 -15.18 29.19
N GLU A 246 -6.27 -15.40 29.80
CA GLU A 246 -7.48 -14.62 29.51
C GLU A 246 -7.28 -13.12 29.77
N LEU A 247 -6.57 -12.75 30.85
CA LEU A 247 -6.23 -11.35 31.12
C LEU A 247 -5.25 -10.78 30.08
N LYS A 248 -4.22 -11.54 29.69
CA LYS A 248 -3.27 -11.12 28.64
C LYS A 248 -3.94 -10.96 27.28
N ILE A 249 -4.87 -11.85 26.93
CA ILE A 249 -5.64 -11.74 25.68
C ILE A 249 -6.48 -10.46 25.70
N LYS A 250 -7.19 -10.16 26.79
CA LYS A 250 -7.95 -8.91 26.91
C LYS A 250 -7.08 -7.66 26.82
N ASP A 251 -5.88 -7.68 27.41
CA ASP A 251 -4.93 -6.57 27.30
C ASP A 251 -4.46 -6.37 25.84
N LEU A 252 -4.18 -7.46 25.13
CA LEU A 252 -3.82 -7.43 23.71
C LEU A 252 -4.98 -6.96 22.82
N GLU A 253 -6.22 -7.37 23.11
CA GLU A 253 -7.41 -6.90 22.40
C GLU A 253 -7.61 -5.39 22.57
N ASN A 254 -7.38 -4.86 23.78
CA ASN A 254 -7.44 -3.42 24.05
C ASN A 254 -6.34 -2.67 23.29
N LYS A 255 -5.10 -3.15 23.33
CA LYS A 255 -3.98 -2.56 22.56
C LYS A 255 -4.24 -2.57 21.06
N LEU A 256 -4.81 -3.65 20.53
CA LEU A 256 -5.17 -3.75 19.12
C LEU A 256 -6.27 -2.73 18.76
N LYS A 257 -7.25 -2.55 19.64
CA LYS A 257 -8.31 -1.55 19.47
C LYS A 257 -7.74 -0.13 19.44
N ASP A 258 -6.85 0.20 20.37
CA ASP A 258 -6.19 1.52 20.42
C ASP A 258 -5.37 1.78 19.13
N CYS A 259 -4.67 0.77 18.64
CA CYS A 259 -3.91 0.85 17.39
C CYS A 259 -4.82 1.03 16.15
N LEU A 260 -5.98 0.38 16.13
CA LEU A 260 -6.98 0.56 15.08
C LEU A 260 -7.57 1.98 15.10
N ASP A 261 -7.88 2.50 16.27
CA ASP A 261 -8.40 3.86 16.44
C ASP A 261 -7.36 4.90 15.98
N GLU A 262 -6.08 4.71 16.33
CA GLU A 262 -4.98 5.53 15.83
C GLU A 262 -4.84 5.46 14.29
N CYS A 263 -4.96 4.27 13.71
CA CYS A 263 -4.93 4.11 12.24
C CYS A 263 -6.08 4.84 11.54
N ILE A 264 -7.28 4.81 12.13
CA ILE A 264 -8.45 5.53 11.62
C ILE A 264 -8.21 7.04 11.68
N PHE A 265 -7.69 7.53 12.81
CA PHE A 265 -7.36 8.95 13.00
C PHE A 265 -6.30 9.44 12.00
N LEU A 266 -5.22 8.69 11.82
CA LEU A 266 -4.17 9.02 10.83
C LEU A 266 -4.70 9.02 9.39
N LYS A 267 -5.67 8.15 9.08
CA LYS A 267 -6.33 8.14 7.77
C LYS A 267 -7.18 9.39 7.55
N GLN A 268 -7.91 9.84 8.57
CA GLN A 268 -8.68 11.10 8.51
C GLN A 268 -7.75 12.30 8.27
N ILE A 269 -6.65 12.42 9.03
CA ILE A 269 -5.64 13.46 8.84
C ILE A 269 -5.05 13.43 7.43
N ARG A 270 -4.76 12.23 6.89
CA ARG A 270 -4.23 12.10 5.53
C ARG A 270 -5.22 12.60 4.48
N ASP A 271 -6.50 12.29 4.64
CA ASP A 271 -7.53 12.69 3.69
C ASP A 271 -7.85 14.18 3.78
N GLU A 272 -7.79 14.77 4.98
CA GLU A 272 -7.89 16.22 5.19
C GLU A 272 -6.72 16.97 4.54
N ASN A 273 -5.47 16.53 4.78
CA ASN A 273 -4.29 17.06 4.09
C ASN A 273 -4.38 16.96 2.56
N LYS A 274 -5.00 15.90 2.03
CA LYS A 274 -5.25 15.77 0.58
C LYS A 274 -6.28 16.80 0.09
N ARG A 275 -7.31 17.09 0.87
CA ARG A 275 -8.32 18.12 0.54
C ARG A 275 -7.69 19.51 0.56
N GLU A 276 -6.91 19.82 1.58
CA GLU A 276 -6.18 21.09 1.68
C GLU A 276 -5.22 21.28 0.50
N LYS A 277 -4.40 20.27 0.15
CA LYS A 277 -3.52 20.34 -1.03
C LYS A 277 -4.28 20.52 -2.34
N LYS A 278 -5.49 19.96 -2.47
CA LYS A 278 -6.35 20.19 -3.64
C LYS A 278 -6.89 21.62 -3.65
N ALA A 279 -7.33 22.14 -2.50
CA ALA A 279 -7.79 23.51 -2.35
C ALA A 279 -6.67 24.51 -2.68
N GLU A 280 -5.45 24.29 -2.18
CA GLU A 280 -4.28 25.13 -2.47
C GLU A 280 -3.93 25.13 -3.95
N LYS A 281 -4.01 23.97 -4.63
CA LYS A 281 -3.83 23.89 -6.09
C LYS A 281 -4.91 24.66 -6.86
N ASN A 282 -6.15 24.63 -6.40
CA ASN A 282 -7.24 25.38 -7.02
C ASN A 282 -7.05 26.89 -6.83
N ILE A 283 -6.67 27.34 -5.63
CA ILE A 283 -6.35 28.74 -5.35
C ILE A 283 -5.19 29.21 -6.24
N LYS A 284 -4.11 28.42 -6.36
CA LYS A 284 -2.98 28.76 -7.25
C LYS A 284 -3.38 28.85 -8.73
N LYS A 285 -4.28 27.97 -9.19
CA LYS A 285 -4.82 28.04 -10.56
C LYS A 285 -5.67 29.30 -10.75
N GLN A 286 -6.51 29.64 -9.78
CA GLN A 286 -7.33 30.84 -9.84
C GLN A 286 -6.46 32.11 -9.85
N ALA A 287 -5.47 32.20 -8.96
CA ALA A 287 -4.52 33.32 -8.93
C ALA A 287 -3.77 33.47 -10.26
N LYS A 288 -3.33 32.37 -10.87
CA LYS A 288 -2.68 32.40 -12.20
C LYS A 288 -3.63 32.87 -13.30
N ASN A 289 -4.90 32.48 -13.25
CA ASN A 289 -5.90 32.95 -14.20
C ASN A 289 -6.18 34.45 -14.03
N GLU A 290 -6.26 34.93 -12.79
CA GLU A 290 -6.42 36.35 -12.47
C GLU A 290 -5.20 37.17 -12.94
N GLU A 291 -3.98 36.66 -12.74
CA GLU A 291 -2.74 37.28 -13.22
C GLU A 291 -2.71 37.39 -14.76
N ASN A 292 -3.10 36.31 -15.46
CA ASN A 292 -3.22 36.33 -16.92
C ASN A 292 -4.25 37.37 -17.39
N LEU A 293 -5.41 37.46 -16.73
CA LEU A 293 -6.44 38.45 -17.06
C LEU A 293 -5.95 39.88 -16.84
N ILE A 294 -5.19 40.12 -15.76
CA ILE A 294 -4.56 41.43 -15.49
C ILE A 294 -3.54 41.77 -16.58
N MET A 295 -2.75 40.82 -17.06
CA MET A 295 -1.82 41.06 -18.16
C MET A 295 -2.55 41.39 -19.46
N GLU A 296 -3.60 40.63 -19.83
CA GLU A 296 -4.41 40.92 -21.02
C GLU A 296 -5.07 42.31 -20.95
N LEU A 297 -5.57 42.72 -19.78
CA LEU A 297 -6.13 44.06 -19.59
C LEU A 297 -5.06 45.15 -19.74
N LYS A 298 -3.86 44.94 -19.20
CA LYS A 298 -2.74 45.88 -19.37
C LYS A 298 -2.33 46.02 -20.84
N GLU A 299 -2.27 44.91 -21.58
CA GLU A 299 -1.98 44.93 -23.02
C GLU A 299 -3.03 45.71 -23.80
N LYS A 300 -4.32 45.52 -23.48
CA LYS A 300 -5.42 46.29 -24.09
C LYS A 300 -5.31 47.78 -23.81
N ILE A 301 -5.04 48.18 -22.56
CA ILE A 301 -4.84 49.59 -22.19
C ILE A 301 -3.68 50.20 -22.97
N ILE A 302 -2.54 49.51 -23.05
CA ILE A 302 -1.38 49.97 -23.83
C ILE A 302 -1.72 50.12 -25.31
N GLN A 303 -2.55 49.22 -25.85
CA GLN A 303 -2.99 49.28 -27.25
C GLN A 303 -3.92 50.47 -27.49
N GLU A 304 -4.88 50.70 -26.60
CA GLU A 304 -5.79 51.86 -26.64
C GLU A 304 -5.01 53.19 -26.52
N GLU A 305 -4.02 53.27 -25.63
CA GLU A 305 -3.12 54.43 -25.50
C GLU A 305 -2.35 54.69 -26.80
N LYS A 306 -1.79 53.64 -27.43
CA LYS A 306 -1.10 53.76 -28.73
C LYS A 306 -2.03 54.21 -29.84
N GLU A 307 -3.28 53.74 -29.86
CA GLU A 307 -4.27 54.18 -30.85
C GLU A 307 -4.67 55.64 -30.62
N HIS A 308 -4.86 56.05 -29.38
CA HIS A 308 -5.14 57.42 -29.02
C HIS A 308 -3.97 58.37 -29.39
N ASP A 309 -2.73 57.96 -29.15
CA ASP A 309 -1.55 58.72 -29.56
C ASP A 309 -1.44 58.82 -31.09
N LYS A 310 -1.75 57.75 -31.84
CA LYS A 310 -1.84 57.82 -33.31
C LYS A 310 -2.90 58.80 -33.79
N ILE A 311 -4.06 58.84 -33.14
CA ILE A 311 -5.13 59.80 -33.46
C ILE A 311 -4.63 61.22 -33.24
N LYS A 312 -4.01 61.52 -32.09
CA LYS A 312 -3.43 62.83 -31.80
C LYS A 312 -2.38 63.26 -32.83
N ILE A 313 -1.46 62.37 -33.18
CA ILE A 313 -0.43 62.63 -34.19
C ILE A 313 -1.09 62.94 -35.54
N ASN A 314 -2.15 62.22 -35.91
CA ASN A 314 -2.86 62.44 -37.16
C ASN A 314 -3.63 63.78 -37.16
N GLU A 315 -4.26 64.14 -36.05
CA GLU A 315 -4.93 65.45 -35.87
C GLU A 315 -3.94 66.62 -35.91
N GLU A 316 -2.75 66.45 -35.35
CA GLU A 316 -1.66 67.43 -35.42
C GLU A 316 -1.11 67.55 -36.84
N TYR A 317 -0.92 66.43 -37.53
CA TYR A 317 -0.51 66.40 -38.93
C TYR A 317 -1.51 67.13 -39.85
N GLU A 318 -2.82 66.87 -39.71
CA GLU A 318 -3.84 67.56 -40.50
C GLU A 318 -3.94 69.06 -40.14
N ARG A 319 -3.71 69.44 -38.87
CA ARG A 319 -3.57 70.86 -38.49
C ARG A 319 -2.40 71.53 -39.22
N ILE A 320 -1.20 70.96 -39.12
CA ILE A 320 0.00 71.50 -39.80
C ILE A 320 -0.24 71.62 -41.30
N LYS A 321 -0.83 70.60 -41.92
CA LYS A 321 -1.16 70.60 -43.35
C LYS A 321 -2.16 71.70 -43.72
N SER A 322 -3.17 71.96 -42.87
CA SER A 322 -4.12 73.05 -43.08
C SER A 322 -3.46 74.43 -42.93
N GLU A 323 -2.58 74.60 -41.94
CA GLU A 323 -1.79 75.83 -41.75
C GLU A 323 -0.85 76.08 -42.93
N ASP A 324 -0.19 75.04 -43.45
CA ASP A 324 0.67 75.13 -44.63
C ASP A 324 -0.12 75.49 -45.90
N GLN A 325 -1.34 74.97 -46.06
CA GLN A 325 -2.23 75.36 -47.15
C GLN A 325 -2.67 76.82 -47.02
N GLU A 326 -2.97 77.28 -45.80
CA GLU A 326 -3.35 78.65 -45.53
C GLU A 326 -2.17 79.62 -45.77
N LYS A 327 -0.96 79.27 -45.33
CA LYS A 327 0.27 80.01 -45.65
C LYS A 327 0.51 80.09 -47.16
N LYS A 328 0.31 78.99 -47.90
CA LYS A 328 0.42 79.02 -49.37
C LYS A 328 -0.60 79.93 -50.02
N LYS A 329 -1.86 79.93 -49.54
CA LYS A 329 -2.89 80.88 -50.01
C LYS A 329 -2.50 82.32 -49.71
N GLN A 330 -2.00 82.61 -48.51
CA GLN A 330 -1.51 83.94 -48.14
C GLN A 330 -0.30 84.37 -48.99
N GLU A 331 0.62 83.46 -49.30
CA GLU A 331 1.73 83.74 -50.23
C GLU A 331 1.25 84.00 -51.67
N GLU A 332 0.25 83.27 -52.16
CA GLU A 332 -0.38 83.50 -53.46
C GLU A 332 -1.13 84.84 -53.50
N GLU A 333 -1.88 85.17 -52.45
CA GLU A 333 -2.53 86.47 -52.28
C GLU A 333 -1.49 87.60 -52.24
N PHE A 334 -0.39 87.42 -51.51
CA PHE A 334 0.70 88.39 -51.46
C PHE A 334 1.37 88.58 -52.83
N LYS A 335 1.58 87.50 -53.59
CA LYS A 335 2.06 87.57 -54.98
C LYS A 335 1.05 88.29 -55.89
N ASN A 336 -0.25 88.04 -55.71
CA ASN A 336 -1.30 88.74 -56.45
C ASN A 336 -1.33 90.23 -56.10
N ILE A 337 -1.17 90.61 -54.83
CA ILE A 337 -1.06 92.02 -54.41
C ILE A 337 0.21 92.66 -55.00
N GLN A 338 1.36 91.98 -54.99
CA GLN A 338 2.57 92.48 -55.67
C GLN A 338 2.37 92.65 -57.18
N ASN A 339 1.63 91.75 -57.83
CA ASN A 339 1.29 91.88 -59.25
C ASN A 339 0.32 93.03 -59.51
N ILE A 340 -0.62 93.31 -58.61
CA ILE A 340 -1.50 94.47 -58.69
C ILE A 340 -0.72 95.78 -58.51
N ALA A 341 0.22 95.83 -57.56
CA ALA A 341 1.10 96.99 -57.38
C ALA A 341 1.96 97.27 -58.64
N LYS A 342 2.48 96.22 -59.29
CA LYS A 342 3.17 96.36 -60.59
C LYS A 342 2.25 96.87 -61.71
N ILE A 343 0.95 96.52 -61.68
CA ILE A 343 -0.03 97.01 -62.65
C ILE A 343 -0.38 98.49 -62.39
N GLU A 344 -0.37 98.93 -61.13
CA GLU A 344 -0.61 100.34 -60.77
C GLU A 344 0.56 101.25 -61.15
N ASP A 345 1.81 100.81 -60.98
CA ASP A 345 2.99 101.53 -61.49
C ASP A 345 2.93 101.68 -63.03
N THR A 346 2.46 100.66 -63.76
CA THR A 346 2.27 100.77 -65.23
C THR A 346 1.08 101.64 -65.65
N LYS A 347 0.13 101.95 -64.77
CA LYS A 347 -0.99 102.86 -65.07
C LYS A 347 -0.61 104.33 -64.89
N GLU A 348 0.43 104.63 -64.12
CA GLU A 348 0.93 105.98 -63.94
C GLU A 348 1.80 106.44 -65.13
N ASP A 349 2.49 105.50 -65.79
CA ASP A 349 3.29 105.76 -67.00
C ASP A 349 2.45 105.92 -68.30
N ILE A 350 1.20 105.43 -68.33
CA ILE A 350 0.32 105.50 -69.52
C ILE A 350 -0.39 106.86 -69.67
N LYS A 351 -0.42 107.71 -68.63
CA LYS A 351 -0.99 109.06 -68.73
C LYS A 351 -0.07 110.08 -69.41
N THR A 352 1.21 109.75 -69.59
CA THR A 352 2.23 110.67 -70.13
C THR A 352 2.48 110.48 -71.64
N LEU A 353 1.94 109.43 -72.27
CA LEU A 353 2.23 109.07 -73.67
C LEU A 353 1.12 109.44 -74.68
N ASN A 354 -0.01 109.99 -74.24
CA ASN A 354 -1.19 110.20 -75.11
C ASN A 354 -1.19 111.54 -75.89
N ASN A 355 -0.12 112.34 -75.80
CA ASN A 355 0.04 113.62 -76.51
C ASN A 355 1.00 113.56 -77.72
N GLN A 356 1.60 112.41 -78.06
CA GLN A 356 2.57 112.30 -79.16
C GLN A 356 2.08 111.49 -80.38
N THR A 357 0.92 110.83 -80.30
CA THR A 357 0.48 109.86 -81.32
C THR A 357 -0.24 110.48 -82.53
N ILE A 358 -0.58 111.78 -82.50
CA ILE A 358 -1.20 112.49 -83.64
C ILE A 358 -0.15 112.93 -84.69
N GLY A 359 1.14 112.99 -84.34
CA GLY A 359 2.21 113.41 -85.25
C GLY A 359 2.72 112.33 -86.22
N ILE A 360 2.50 111.04 -85.93
CA ILE A 360 3.13 109.94 -86.69
C ILE A 360 2.29 109.51 -87.91
N ILE A 361 0.98 109.78 -87.90
CA ILE A 361 0.08 109.40 -89.01
C ILE A 361 0.25 110.31 -90.25
N LEU A 362 0.70 111.56 -90.06
CA LEU A 362 1.06 112.47 -91.17
C LEU A 362 2.45 112.18 -91.80
N PHE A 363 3.27 111.33 -91.17
CA PHE A 363 4.64 111.04 -91.62
C PHE A 363 4.73 109.82 -92.57
N LEU A 364 3.79 108.88 -92.47
CA LEU A 364 3.79 107.67 -93.31
C LEU A 364 3.32 107.91 -94.75
N GLU A 365 2.52 108.96 -95.01
CA GLU A 365 2.11 109.34 -96.38
C GLU A 365 3.25 109.98 -97.18
N GLN A 366 4.23 110.63 -96.54
CA GLN A 366 5.38 111.24 -97.23
C GLN A 366 6.45 110.21 -97.65
N LEU A 367 6.54 109.06 -96.98
CA LEU A 367 7.50 107.99 -97.33
C LEU A 367 7.06 107.16 -98.56
N GLN A 368 5.77 107.13 -98.89
CA GLN A 368 5.28 106.44 -100.08
C GLN A 368 5.61 107.18 -101.39
N ALA A 369 5.79 108.51 -101.36
CA ALA A 369 6.04 109.35 -102.52
C ALA A 369 7.53 109.51 -102.94
N MET A 370 8.48 108.93 -102.21
CA MET A 370 9.92 109.05 -102.52
C MET A 370 10.39 108.01 -103.56
N GLU A 371 11.23 108.45 -104.50
CA GLU A 371 11.90 107.56 -105.46
C GLU A 371 13.00 106.73 -104.79
N PHE A 372 13.36 105.60 -105.42
CA PHE A 372 14.19 104.54 -104.85
C PHE A 372 15.56 105.03 -104.34
N ASP A 373 16.22 105.92 -105.08
CA ASP A 373 17.52 106.46 -104.69
C ASP A 373 17.44 107.40 -103.46
N GLN A 374 16.29 108.05 -103.25
CA GLN A 374 16.04 108.89 -102.07
C GLN A 374 15.73 108.04 -100.82
N LYS A 375 15.02 106.93 -100.97
CA LYS A 375 14.79 105.94 -99.89
C LYS A 375 16.09 105.29 -99.43
N LYS A 376 17.01 105.02 -100.36
CA LYS A 376 18.33 104.44 -100.07
C LYS A 376 19.23 105.41 -99.30
N ALA A 377 19.22 106.70 -99.64
CA ALA A 377 19.95 107.74 -98.90
C ALA A 377 19.36 107.99 -97.49
N TYR A 378 18.04 107.91 -97.33
CA TYR A 378 17.37 108.09 -96.03
C TYR A 378 17.66 106.93 -95.05
N ILE A 379 17.61 105.68 -95.52
CA ILE A 379 17.97 104.50 -94.70
C ILE A 379 19.47 104.52 -94.31
N SER A 380 20.33 105.02 -95.20
CA SER A 380 21.77 105.20 -94.91
C SER A 380 22.06 106.29 -93.86
N SER A 381 21.10 107.20 -93.61
CA SER A 381 21.23 108.29 -92.63
C SER A 381 20.71 107.95 -91.23
N LEU A 382 19.95 106.86 -91.09
CA LEU A 382 19.48 106.36 -89.80
C LEU A 382 20.64 105.68 -89.07
N LYS A 383 21.34 106.45 -88.23
CA LYS A 383 22.28 105.93 -87.22
C LYS A 383 21.49 105.09 -86.20
N LEU A 384 21.20 103.84 -86.53
CA LEU A 384 20.59 102.88 -85.62
C LEU A 384 21.62 102.42 -84.58
N ILE A 385 21.81 103.27 -83.56
CA ILE A 385 22.58 102.96 -82.36
C ILE A 385 21.68 102.16 -81.41
N GLY A 386 22.01 100.88 -81.24
CA GLY A 386 21.85 100.13 -79.99
C GLY A 386 20.43 99.76 -79.56
N TYR A 387 19.89 98.66 -80.09
CA TYR A 387 18.99 97.77 -79.35
C TYR A 387 19.15 96.34 -79.89
N TRP A 388 20.27 95.72 -79.54
CA TRP A 388 20.47 94.28 -79.66
C TRP A 388 21.01 93.81 -78.31
N THR A 389 20.14 93.18 -77.52
CA THR A 389 20.51 92.53 -76.27
C THR A 389 21.26 91.24 -76.58
N ASP A 390 22.42 91.08 -75.94
CA ASP A 390 23.30 89.92 -75.99
C ASP A 390 22.60 88.61 -75.58
N SER A 391 21.90 87.95 -76.50
CA SER A 391 21.54 86.51 -76.40
C SER A 391 20.73 85.99 -77.60
N PHE A 392 21.12 86.30 -78.84
CA PHE A 392 20.69 85.48 -79.97
C PHE A 392 21.80 85.28 -80.98
N ASP A 393 22.19 84.02 -81.11
CA ASP A 393 23.13 83.47 -82.07
C ASP A 393 22.77 83.83 -83.52
N SER A 394 23.63 84.65 -84.13
CA SER A 394 24.40 84.31 -85.32
C SER A 394 23.74 83.61 -86.53
N ASN A 395 22.47 83.85 -86.92
CA ASN A 395 21.93 83.27 -88.17
C ASN A 395 20.84 84.07 -88.96
N ILE A 396 20.84 85.41 -88.92
CA ILE A 396 19.97 86.22 -89.81
C ILE A 396 20.84 87.10 -90.71
N ARG A 397 20.96 86.74 -92.00
CA ARG A 397 21.82 87.47 -92.95
C ARG A 397 21.10 88.36 -93.95
N GLU A 398 19.79 88.22 -94.17
CA GLU A 398 19.10 89.06 -95.16
C GLU A 398 17.60 89.25 -94.85
N ILE A 399 17.15 90.50 -94.90
CA ILE A 399 15.74 90.91 -94.79
C ILE A 399 15.30 91.29 -96.21
N LEU A 400 14.48 90.46 -96.85
CA LEU A 400 13.83 90.79 -98.11
C LEU A 400 12.44 91.34 -97.83
N PHE A 401 12.15 92.50 -98.40
CA PHE A 401 10.83 93.15 -98.33
C PHE A 401 9.88 92.46 -99.31
N SER A 402 8.76 91.95 -98.80
CA SER A 402 7.64 91.55 -99.64
C SER A 402 6.64 92.71 -99.78
N ASN A 403 5.98 92.81 -100.94
CA ASN A 403 5.14 93.96 -101.35
C ASN A 403 3.89 94.19 -100.47
N ASP A 404 3.59 93.32 -99.52
CA ASP A 404 2.50 93.44 -98.55
C ASP A 404 2.96 93.95 -97.16
N GLY A 405 4.21 94.42 -97.04
CA GLY A 405 4.72 95.09 -95.85
C GLY A 405 5.05 94.16 -94.68
N LYS A 406 5.16 92.85 -94.92
CA LYS A 406 5.55 91.86 -93.92
C LYS A 406 7.01 91.42 -94.12
N TYR A 407 7.73 91.33 -93.02
CA TYR A 407 9.11 90.82 -92.99
C TYR A 407 9.09 89.30 -93.14
N VAL A 408 9.78 88.79 -94.15
CA VAL A 408 10.06 87.36 -94.29
C VAL A 408 11.52 87.15 -93.94
N PHE A 409 11.76 86.41 -92.85
CA PHE A 409 13.11 86.00 -92.46
C PHE A 409 13.45 84.71 -93.20
N VAL A 410 14.49 84.75 -94.04
CA VAL A 410 15.03 83.56 -94.69
C VAL A 410 16.10 82.98 -93.76
N CYS A 411 15.78 81.89 -93.05
CA CYS A 411 16.77 81.10 -92.33
C CYS A 411 17.36 80.06 -93.31
N ILE A 412 18.66 80.09 -93.53
CA ILE A 412 19.41 79.01 -94.22
C ILE A 412 20.19 78.26 -93.15
N ALA A 413 20.24 76.93 -93.28
CA ALA A 413 20.95 76.02 -92.38
C ALA A 413 22.43 76.35 -92.20
#